data_AF-A0A6I3KNV1-F1
#
_entry.id   AF-A0A6I3KNV1-F1
#
_cell.length_a   1.000
_cell.length_b   1.000
_cell.length_c   1.000
_cell.angle_alpha   90.00
_cell.angle_beta   90.00
_cell.angle_gamma   90.00
#
_symmetry.space_group_name_H-M   'P 1'
#
loop_
_entity.id
_entity.type
_entity.pdbx_description
1 polymer ?
#
loop_
_entity_poly.entity_id
_entity_poly.type
_entity_poly.pdbx_seq_one_letter_code
_entity_poly.pdbx_strand_id
1 'polypeptide(L)'
;MKVHTRTGSGELIWQGRIQIGDEPGVYGDANYSGLAAEFPITLTAFGSGTPTVEFELSAEGASNFGPPYKGHNVTLFALTESNPAVWQKAMIAQGQLTSDSFKLAAPLPAGVRYVSLRVEADTSVTPGFYDDFVLTGLTLHAASHYADFGFRA
;
A
#
# COMPACT_ATOMS: atom_id res chain seq x y z
N MET A 1 8.61 17.93 29.90
CA MET A 1 8.06 16.98 28.92
C MET A 1 8.16 17.64 27.54
N LYS A 2 9.10 17.20 26.69
CA LYS A 2 9.43 17.88 25.43
C LYS A 2 8.52 17.31 24.33
N VAL A 3 7.40 17.96 24.08
CA VAL A 3 6.48 17.61 22.99
C VAL A 3 7.21 17.87 21.67
N HIS A 4 7.58 16.79 20.98
CA HIS A 4 8.09 16.89 19.62
C HIS A 4 6.89 17.00 18.68
N THR A 5 6.53 18.23 18.31
CA THR A 5 5.65 18.47 17.17
C THR A 5 6.43 18.13 15.90
N ARG A 6 6.24 16.91 15.37
CA ARG A 6 6.77 16.48 14.08
C ARG A 6 5.93 17.14 12.98
N THR A 7 6.36 18.30 12.50
CA THR A 7 5.82 18.90 11.27
C THR A 7 6.44 18.21 10.05
N GLY A 8 5.62 17.51 9.26
CA GLY A 8 5.83 17.26 7.82
C GLY A 8 7.00 16.35 7.39
N SER A 9 7.42 15.39 8.22
CA SER A 9 8.39 14.36 7.81
C SER A 9 7.66 13.03 7.71
N GLY A 10 7.53 12.51 6.48
CA GLY A 10 7.05 11.15 6.27
C GLY A 10 7.86 10.15 7.09
N GLU A 11 7.19 9.12 7.61
CA GLU A 11 7.78 8.02 8.35
C GLU A 11 7.97 6.82 7.43
N LEU A 12 9.21 6.39 7.23
CA LEU A 12 9.51 5.18 6.48
C LEU A 12 8.99 3.95 7.23
N ILE A 13 8.10 3.19 6.60
CA ILE A 13 7.57 1.91 7.13
C ILE A 13 8.39 0.74 6.61
N TRP A 14 8.68 0.75 5.30
CA TRP A 14 9.37 -0.35 4.63
C TRP A 14 10.20 0.18 3.46
N GLN A 15 11.34 -0.45 3.23
CA GLN A 15 12.19 -0.24 2.06
C GLN A 15 12.76 -1.59 1.63
N GLY A 16 12.74 -1.87 0.34
CA GLY A 16 13.22 -3.14 -0.20
C GLY A 16 12.96 -3.25 -1.69
N ARG A 17 12.81 -4.48 -2.17
CA ARG A 17 12.43 -4.76 -3.56
C ARG A 17 11.41 -5.89 -3.56
N ILE A 18 10.23 -5.64 -4.10
CA ILE A 18 9.24 -6.67 -4.38
C ILE A 18 8.86 -6.54 -5.85
N GLN A 19 9.25 -7.53 -6.65
CA GLN A 19 8.88 -7.62 -8.06
C GLN A 19 7.39 -7.95 -8.15
N ILE A 20 6.66 -7.19 -8.97
CA ILE A 20 5.24 -7.39 -9.26
C ILE A 20 5.08 -7.37 -10.78
N GLY A 21 4.31 -8.34 -11.28
CA GLY A 21 4.02 -8.43 -12.70
C GLY A 21 4.94 -9.39 -13.45
N ASP A 22 5.22 -9.06 -14.71
CA ASP A 22 5.82 -9.97 -15.69
C ASP A 22 6.83 -9.26 -16.59
N GLU A 23 8.02 -9.85 -16.79
CA GLU A 23 9.04 -9.30 -17.68
C GLU A 23 8.53 -9.35 -19.14
N PRO A 24 8.54 -8.23 -19.89
CA PRO A 24 7.99 -8.22 -21.24
C PRO A 24 8.86 -9.04 -22.21
N GLY A 25 8.38 -10.25 -22.49
CA GLY A 25 8.74 -11.06 -23.66
C GLY A 25 9.88 -12.05 -23.45
N VAL A 26 9.62 -13.33 -23.75
CA VAL A 26 10.29 -14.07 -24.84
C VAL A 26 9.86 -15.55 -24.90
N TYR A 27 9.39 -16.19 -23.82
CA TYR A 27 8.85 -17.57 -23.88
C TYR A 27 7.70 -17.78 -22.89
N GLY A 28 6.72 -18.60 -23.28
CA GLY A 28 5.47 -18.89 -22.55
C GLY A 28 5.61 -19.64 -21.21
N ASP A 29 6.69 -19.44 -20.46
CA ASP A 29 6.99 -20.11 -19.20
C ASP A 29 7.58 -19.16 -18.14
N ALA A 30 7.25 -17.87 -18.15
CA ALA A 30 7.75 -16.94 -17.12
C ALA A 30 7.17 -17.33 -15.74
N ASN A 31 8.07 -17.58 -14.78
CA ASN A 31 7.70 -17.80 -13.38
C ASN A 31 7.21 -16.46 -12.81
N TYR A 32 5.88 -16.29 -12.73
CA TYR A 32 5.24 -15.07 -12.25
C TYR A 32 5.81 -14.62 -10.89
N SER A 33 6.47 -13.45 -10.85
CA SER A 33 6.57 -12.69 -9.61
C SER A 33 5.15 -12.20 -9.25
N GLY A 34 4.69 -12.52 -8.04
CA GLY A 34 3.28 -12.48 -7.66
C GLY A 34 2.49 -11.25 -8.15
N LEU A 35 1.24 -11.48 -8.56
CA LEU A 35 0.33 -10.43 -9.06
C LEU A 35 -0.11 -9.42 -7.99
N ALA A 36 0.28 -9.64 -6.73
CA ALA A 36 -0.05 -8.74 -5.64
C ALA A 36 0.97 -8.83 -4.51
N ALA A 37 1.12 -7.71 -3.79
CA ALA A 37 1.78 -7.64 -2.50
C ALA A 37 0.86 -7.00 -1.47
N GLU A 38 0.96 -7.43 -0.22
CA GLU A 38 0.17 -6.92 0.88
C GLU A 38 1.10 -6.55 2.05
N PHE A 39 1.08 -5.28 2.45
CA PHE A 39 1.90 -4.72 3.53
C PHE A 39 1.05 -4.60 4.81
N PRO A 40 1.24 -5.49 5.80
CA PRO A 40 0.58 -5.36 7.10
C PRO A 40 1.19 -4.21 7.89
N ILE A 41 0.36 -3.38 8.50
CA ILE A 41 0.78 -2.16 9.20
C ILE A 41 0.03 -2.05 10.52
N THR A 42 0.76 -1.77 11.60
CA THR A 42 0.18 -1.38 12.89
C THR A 42 0.30 0.13 13.05
N LEU A 43 -0.82 0.79 13.28
CA LEU A 43 -0.88 2.22 13.56
C LEU A 43 -0.96 2.46 15.07
N THR A 44 -0.17 3.40 15.58
CA THR A 44 -0.24 3.84 16.97
C THR A 44 -0.52 5.33 17.05
N ALA A 45 -1.62 5.69 17.71
CA ALA A 45 -2.02 7.08 17.89
C ALA A 45 -1.15 7.80 18.93
N PHE A 46 -0.78 9.05 18.63
CA PHE A 46 -0.08 9.96 19.56
C PHE A 46 -0.66 11.38 19.59
N GLY A 47 -1.58 11.72 18.66
CA GLY A 47 -2.22 13.03 18.56
C GLY A 47 -3.74 12.98 18.74
N SER A 48 -4.36 14.15 18.89
CA SER A 48 -5.83 14.30 18.93
C SER A 48 -6.37 14.86 17.61
N GLY A 49 -7.62 14.51 17.26
CA GLY A 49 -8.31 14.96 16.04
C GLY A 49 -8.82 13.80 15.18
N THR A 50 -9.60 14.10 14.14
CA THR A 50 -10.03 13.11 13.15
C THR A 50 -8.80 12.61 12.39
N PRO A 51 -8.46 11.32 12.51
CA PRO A 51 -7.22 10.83 11.94
C PRO A 51 -7.36 10.64 10.43
N THR A 52 -6.54 11.37 9.68
CA THR A 52 -6.25 11.08 8.27
C THR A 52 -4.83 10.53 8.18
N VAL A 53 -4.67 9.45 7.43
CA VAL A 53 -3.37 8.87 7.08
C VAL A 53 -3.19 8.97 5.58
N GLU A 54 -1.98 9.27 5.11
CA GLU A 54 -1.60 9.20 3.71
C GLU A 54 -0.43 8.25 3.56
N PHE A 55 -0.61 7.19 2.78
CA PHE A 55 0.46 6.27 2.43
C PHE A 55 1.07 6.64 1.10
N GLU A 56 2.38 6.79 1.07
CA GLU A 56 3.16 6.97 -0.16
C GLU A 56 3.86 5.66 -0.51
N LEU A 57 3.54 5.13 -1.68
CA LEU A 57 4.21 4.00 -2.30
C LEU A 57 5.26 4.51 -3.29
N SER A 58 6.45 3.93 -3.21
CA SER A 58 7.51 4.11 -4.20
C SER A 58 7.68 2.84 -5.00
N ALA A 59 7.86 2.99 -6.31
CA ALA A 59 8.11 1.91 -7.24
C ALA A 59 9.23 2.30 -8.23
N GLU A 60 9.69 1.32 -9.00
CA GLU A 60 10.56 1.48 -10.16
C GLU A 60 9.93 0.75 -11.34
N GLY A 61 9.74 1.46 -12.46
CA GLY A 61 9.20 0.90 -13.69
C GLY A 61 7.68 0.80 -13.73
N ALA A 62 6.97 1.32 -12.72
CA ALA A 62 5.51 1.25 -12.70
C ALA A 62 4.91 2.16 -13.77
N SER A 63 4.08 1.57 -14.63
CA SER A 63 3.51 2.25 -15.78
C SER A 63 2.05 1.82 -16.02
N ASN A 64 1.32 2.62 -16.78
CA ASN A 64 0.01 2.21 -17.29
C ASN A 64 0.01 2.13 -18.81
N PHE A 65 -0.73 1.18 -19.37
CA PHE A 65 -0.84 0.97 -20.81
C PHE A 65 -1.86 1.92 -21.49
N GLY A 66 -2.20 3.04 -20.84
CA GLY A 66 -3.22 3.98 -21.29
C GLY A 66 -4.65 3.42 -21.28
N PRO A 67 -5.66 4.22 -21.68
CA PRO A 67 -7.05 3.78 -21.73
C PRO A 67 -7.23 2.55 -22.63
N PRO A 68 -8.03 1.54 -22.22
CA PRO A 68 -8.99 1.54 -21.10
C PRO A 68 -8.40 1.15 -19.74
N TYR A 69 -7.10 0.86 -19.65
CA TYR A 69 -6.45 0.34 -18.46
C TYR A 69 -6.24 1.44 -17.42
N LYS A 70 -6.58 1.15 -16.18
CA LYS A 70 -6.61 2.16 -15.11
C LYS A 70 -5.30 2.21 -14.32
N GLY A 71 -4.44 1.19 -14.47
CA GLY A 71 -3.22 1.03 -13.69
C GLY A 71 -3.42 0.08 -12.52
N HIS A 72 -2.36 -0.12 -11.74
CA HIS A 72 -2.29 -1.14 -10.69
C HIS A 72 -3.16 -0.75 -9.51
N ASN A 73 -3.97 -1.69 -9.04
CA ASN A 73 -4.91 -1.43 -7.96
C ASN A 73 -4.14 -1.27 -6.64
N VAL A 74 -4.34 -0.15 -5.94
CA VAL A 74 -3.84 0.05 -4.58
C VAL A 74 -5.03 0.19 -3.65
N THR A 75 -5.16 -0.71 -2.69
CA THR A 75 -6.27 -0.75 -1.75
C THR A 75 -5.78 -0.73 -0.31
N LEU A 76 -6.32 0.18 0.50
CA LEU A 76 -6.10 0.20 1.93
C LEU A 76 -7.28 -0.46 2.64
N PHE A 77 -6.99 -1.48 3.44
CA PHE A 77 -7.96 -2.18 4.27
C PHE A 77 -7.75 -1.82 5.74
N ALA A 78 -8.84 -1.54 6.46
CA ALA A 78 -8.88 -1.63 7.91
C ALA A 78 -9.10 -3.10 8.31
N LEU A 79 -8.33 -3.58 9.28
CA LEU A 79 -8.51 -4.89 9.86
C LEU A 79 -9.00 -4.76 11.29
N THR A 80 -10.14 -5.40 11.55
CA THR A 80 -10.72 -5.50 12.89
C THR A 80 -10.73 -6.97 13.31
N GLU A 81 -10.28 -7.20 14.53
CA GLU A 81 -10.36 -8.51 15.17
C GLU A 81 -11.77 -8.66 15.73
N SER A 82 -12.60 -9.46 15.06
CA SER A 82 -13.95 -9.78 15.55
C SER A 82 -13.96 -10.97 16.52
N ASN A 83 -12.92 -11.81 16.44
CA ASN A 83 -12.61 -12.97 17.27
C ASN A 83 -11.10 -13.28 17.04
N PRO A 84 -10.32 -13.74 18.04
CA PRO A 84 -8.88 -14.07 17.87
C PRO A 84 -8.50 -15.03 16.74
N ALA A 85 -9.46 -15.68 16.08
CA ALA A 85 -9.22 -16.51 14.91
C ALA A 85 -9.67 -15.88 13.57
N VAL A 86 -10.37 -14.74 13.57
CA VAL A 86 -11.01 -14.17 12.38
C VAL A 86 -10.82 -12.65 12.29
N TRP A 87 -10.00 -12.25 11.33
CA TRP A 87 -9.82 -10.87 10.91
C TRP A 87 -10.88 -10.49 9.88
N GLN A 88 -11.62 -9.41 10.15
CA GLN A 88 -12.48 -8.78 9.16
C GLN A 88 -11.67 -7.73 8.40
N LYS A 89 -11.76 -7.72 7.07
CA LYS A 89 -11.15 -6.71 6.21
C LYS A 89 -12.24 -5.80 5.66
N ALA A 90 -12.11 -4.50 5.86
CA ALA A 90 -12.98 -3.49 5.27
C ALA A 90 -12.13 -2.52 4.44
N MET A 91 -12.49 -2.31 3.18
CA MET A 91 -11.82 -1.32 2.33
C MET A 91 -12.13 0.09 2.84
N ILE A 92 -11.09 0.90 3.05
CA ILE A 92 -11.24 2.28 3.53
C ILE A 92 -10.75 3.31 2.51
N ALA A 93 -9.87 2.92 1.59
CA ALA A 93 -9.47 3.74 0.44
C ALA A 93 -8.97 2.88 -0.70
N GLN A 94 -9.04 3.41 -1.92
CA GLN A 94 -8.56 2.76 -3.13
C GLN A 94 -8.06 3.81 -4.12
N GLY A 95 -7.05 3.48 -4.90
CA GLY A 95 -6.62 4.24 -6.06
C GLY A 95 -5.79 3.41 -7.02
N GLN A 96 -5.12 4.08 -7.95
CA GLN A 96 -4.36 3.43 -9.02
C GLN A 96 -2.92 3.95 -9.06
N LEU A 97 -1.97 3.02 -8.97
CA LEU A 97 -0.55 3.28 -9.23
C LEU A 97 -0.34 3.25 -10.74
N THR A 98 0.04 4.39 -11.32
CA THR A 98 0.27 4.57 -12.77
C THR A 98 1.66 5.11 -13.08
N SER A 99 2.50 5.30 -12.06
CA SER A 99 3.86 5.83 -12.13
C SER A 99 4.66 5.37 -10.91
N ASP A 100 5.95 5.68 -10.86
CA ASP A 100 6.87 5.28 -9.77
C ASP A 100 6.57 5.86 -8.37
N SER A 101 5.59 6.75 -8.24
CA SER A 101 5.18 7.32 -6.95
C SER A 101 3.68 7.50 -6.90
N PHE A 102 3.07 7.02 -5.81
CA PHE A 102 1.62 7.10 -5.59
C PHE A 102 1.30 7.41 -4.13
N LYS A 103 0.30 8.24 -3.91
CA LYS A 103 -0.18 8.63 -2.58
C LYS A 103 -1.65 8.25 -2.41
N LEU A 104 -1.96 7.57 -1.30
CA LEU A 104 -3.31 7.18 -0.93
C LEU A 104 -3.67 7.76 0.43
N ALA A 105 -4.49 8.81 0.41
CA ALA A 105 -5.07 9.40 1.62
C ALA A 105 -6.36 8.67 2.01
N ALA A 106 -6.53 8.41 3.31
CA ALA A 106 -7.72 7.77 3.85
C ALA A 106 -8.11 8.38 5.21
N PRO A 107 -9.40 8.67 5.44
CA PRO A 107 -9.89 8.87 6.79
C PRO A 107 -9.82 7.53 7.54
N LEU A 108 -9.19 7.50 8.71
CA LEU A 108 -9.06 6.29 9.52
C LEU A 108 -10.32 6.13 10.39
N PRO A 109 -11.07 5.02 10.28
CA PRO A 109 -12.22 4.79 11.15
C PRO A 109 -11.81 4.71 12.63
N ALA A 110 -12.71 5.14 13.52
CA ALA A 110 -12.43 5.15 14.96
C ALA A 110 -12.07 3.74 15.48
N GLY A 111 -11.00 3.65 16.26
CA GLY A 111 -10.53 2.40 16.88
C GLY A 111 -9.75 1.45 15.95
N VAL A 112 -9.53 1.81 14.68
CA VAL A 112 -8.70 1.00 13.78
C VAL A 112 -7.23 1.14 14.17
N ARG A 113 -6.63 0.00 14.54
CA ARG A 113 -5.20 -0.13 14.84
C ARG A 113 -4.42 -0.82 13.71
N TYR A 114 -5.05 -1.79 13.06
CA TYR A 114 -4.39 -2.60 12.04
C TYR A 114 -4.93 -2.23 10.67
N VAL A 115 -4.00 -1.92 9.76
CA VAL A 115 -4.32 -1.66 8.36
C VAL A 115 -3.44 -2.51 7.46
N SER A 116 -3.88 -2.69 6.23
CA SER A 116 -3.11 -3.40 5.22
C SER A 116 -3.20 -2.69 3.90
N LEU A 117 -2.05 -2.36 3.32
CA LEU A 117 -1.98 -1.76 2.00
C LEU A 117 -1.67 -2.86 1.00
N ARG A 118 -2.60 -3.10 0.08
CA ARG A 118 -2.45 -4.11 -0.98
C ARG A 118 -2.20 -3.41 -2.31
N VAL A 119 -1.20 -3.87 -3.04
CA VAL A 119 -0.93 -3.48 -4.42
C VAL A 119 -1.16 -4.70 -5.31
N GLU A 120 -1.88 -4.53 -6.41
CA GLU A 120 -2.20 -5.60 -7.36
C GLU A 120 -1.90 -5.11 -8.78
N ALA A 121 -1.19 -5.93 -9.56
CA ALA A 121 -0.95 -5.66 -10.97
C ALA A 121 -2.28 -5.48 -11.72
N ASP A 122 -2.29 -4.66 -12.78
CA ASP A 122 -3.49 -4.47 -13.59
C ASP A 122 -3.63 -5.68 -14.51
N THR A 123 -4.46 -6.64 -14.12
CA THR A 123 -4.68 -7.86 -14.91
C THR A 123 -5.79 -7.69 -15.96
N SER A 124 -6.33 -6.48 -16.13
CA SER A 124 -7.33 -6.20 -17.17
C SER A 124 -6.70 -6.02 -18.56
N VAL A 125 -5.37 -5.83 -18.61
CA VAL A 125 -4.58 -5.86 -19.83
C VAL A 125 -4.57 -7.26 -20.45
N THR A 126 -4.27 -7.30 -21.74
CA THR A 126 -4.14 -8.57 -22.46
C THR A 126 -3.05 -9.43 -21.79
N PRO A 127 -3.31 -10.73 -21.52
CA PRO A 127 -2.29 -11.61 -20.95
C PRO A 127 -0.97 -11.55 -21.71
N GLY A 128 0.15 -11.47 -21.00
CA GLY A 128 1.48 -11.23 -21.57
C GLY A 128 1.84 -9.76 -21.81
N PHE A 129 0.97 -8.82 -21.42
CA PHE A 129 1.26 -7.38 -21.33
C PHE A 129 1.08 -6.87 -19.90
N TYR A 130 1.31 -7.70 -18.88
CA TYR A 130 1.38 -7.17 -17.53
C TYR A 130 2.61 -6.26 -17.42
N ASP A 131 2.46 -5.15 -16.71
CA ASP A 131 3.58 -4.26 -16.42
C ASP A 131 4.58 -5.00 -15.52
N ASP A 132 5.87 -4.74 -15.70
CA ASP A 132 6.92 -5.26 -14.83
C ASP A 132 7.47 -4.13 -13.97
N PHE A 133 7.19 -4.18 -12.67
CA PHE A 133 7.62 -3.13 -11.78
C PHE A 133 8.06 -3.66 -10.43
N VAL A 134 8.86 -2.84 -9.75
CA VAL A 134 9.40 -3.17 -8.44
C VAL A 134 8.84 -2.19 -7.43
N LEU A 135 8.15 -2.69 -6.41
CA LEU A 135 7.85 -1.87 -5.23
C LEU A 135 9.13 -1.68 -4.42
N THR A 136 9.46 -0.44 -4.07
CA THR A 136 10.74 -0.09 -3.44
C THR A 136 10.61 0.54 -2.06
N GLY A 137 9.47 1.15 -1.75
CA GLY A 137 9.27 1.81 -0.46
C GLY A 137 7.81 2.04 -0.10
N LEU A 138 7.59 2.17 1.21
CA LEU A 138 6.31 2.57 1.80
C LEU A 138 6.56 3.57 2.92
N THR A 139 5.92 4.73 2.85
CA THR A 139 6.04 5.81 3.82
C THR A 139 4.66 6.25 4.31
N LEU A 140 4.51 6.54 5.60
CA LEU A 140 3.32 7.15 6.18
C LEU A 140 3.50 8.65 6.37
N HIS A 141 2.50 9.42 5.95
CA HIS A 141 2.34 10.83 6.31
C HIS A 141 1.09 10.97 7.18
N ALA A 142 1.28 11.29 8.46
CA ALA A 142 0.17 11.52 9.40
C ALA A 142 0.57 12.49 10.50
N ALA A 143 -0.40 13.27 11.00
CA ALA A 143 -0.20 14.20 12.11
C ALA A 143 -0.45 13.58 13.49
N SER A 144 -1.10 12.42 13.53
CA SER A 144 -1.62 11.82 14.77
C SER A 144 -1.24 10.36 14.98
N HIS A 145 -0.60 9.71 14.01
CA HIS A 145 -0.26 8.28 14.03
C HIS A 145 1.17 8.06 13.57
N TYR A 146 1.85 7.09 14.19
CA TYR A 146 3.06 6.48 13.63
C TYR A 146 2.75 5.04 13.21
N ALA A 147 3.58 4.46 12.35
CA ALA A 147 3.38 3.14 11.78
C ALA A 147 4.56 2.19 12.01
N ASP A 148 4.23 0.96 12.36
CA ASP A 148 5.14 -0.18 12.36
C ASP A 148 4.78 -1.14 11.22
N PHE A 149 5.79 -1.71 10.57
CA PHE A 149 5.59 -2.83 9.66
C PHE A 149 5.25 -4.12 10.42
N GLY A 150 4.21 -4.82 9.99
CA GLY A 150 3.66 -6.02 10.64
C GLY A 150 2.54 -5.73 11.65
N PHE A 151 1.80 -6.77 12.02
CA PHE A 151 0.83 -6.70 13.11
C PHE A 151 1.52 -6.93 14.45
N ARG A 152 1.52 -5.90 15.30
CA ARG A 152 2.14 -5.92 16.63
C ARG A 152 1.06 -5.88 17.70
N ALA A 153 1.11 -6.85 18.62
CA ALA A 153 0.28 -6.88 19.82
C ALA A 153 0.61 -5.71 20.75
#